data_AF-A0A7C5C9A6-F1
#
_entry.id   AF-A0A7C5C9A6-F1
#
_cell.length_a   1.000
_cell.length_b   1.000
_cell.length_c   1.000
_cell.angle_alpha   90.00
_cell.angle_beta   90.00
_cell.angle_gamma   90.00
#
_symmetry.space_group_name_H-M   'P 1'
#
loop_
_entity.id
_entity.type
_entity.pdbx_description
1 polymer ?
#
loop_
_entity_poly.entity_id
_entity_poly.type
_entity_poly.pdbx_seq_one_letter_code
_entity_poly.pdbx_strand_id
1 'polypeptide(L)'
;MDFGFRQAWGQYAYSRTNAWDAGFTYRPIDALELAFHPNVKFKRNDLQYVDELSMNKDARYILATIDQTTLVFRFYVNINLSPNLTIQYFGSPFISTGKYTNFKRVTNSNTANYSDRTHQFTEN
;
A
#
# COMPACT_ATOMS: atom_id res chain seq x y z
N MET A 1 -22.26 2.16 -11.86
CA MET A 1 -20.89 2.71 -11.80
C MET A 1 -20.78 3.44 -10.47
N ASP A 2 -19.70 3.20 -9.73
CA ASP A 2 -19.39 3.89 -8.48
C ASP A 2 -17.98 4.48 -8.51
N PHE A 3 -17.75 5.46 -7.64
CA PHE A 3 -16.45 6.06 -7.41
C PHE A 3 -16.29 6.36 -5.92
N GLY A 4 -15.08 6.18 -5.41
CA GLY A 4 -14.76 6.39 -4.01
C GLY A 4 -13.41 7.06 -3.82
N PHE A 5 -13.32 7.90 -2.78
CA PHE A 5 -12.07 8.42 -2.28
C PHE A 5 -11.97 8.13 -0.78
N ARG A 6 -10.82 7.65 -0.33
CA ARG A 6 -10.56 7.30 1.05
C ARG A 6 -9.20 7.85 1.49
N GLN A 7 -9.16 8.46 2.66
CA GLN A 7 -7.94 8.93 3.30
C GLN A 7 -7.83 8.33 4.71
N ALA A 8 -6.64 7.90 5.09
CA ALA A 8 -6.32 7.36 6.39
C ALA A 8 -4.97 7.87 6.89
N TRP A 9 -4.86 8.08 8.21
CA TRP A 9 -3.67 8.58 8.89
C TRP A 9 -3.24 7.56 9.95
N GLY A 10 -1.93 7.29 10.02
CA GLY A 10 -1.35 6.47 11.07
C GLY A 10 -1.24 7.22 12.39
N GLN A 11 -1.17 6.48 13.49
CA GLN A 11 -0.94 7.03 14.83
C GLN A 11 0.35 7.88 14.82
N TYR A 12 0.38 9.03 15.51
CA TYR A 12 1.52 9.95 15.51
C TYR A 12 1.93 10.53 14.14
N ALA A 13 1.05 10.48 13.14
CA ALA A 13 1.20 11.12 11.83
C ALA A 13 2.42 10.68 10.98
N TYR A 14 3.10 9.58 11.32
CA TYR A 14 4.25 9.07 10.56
C TYR A 14 3.84 8.34 9.26
N SER A 15 2.56 8.03 9.08
CA SER A 15 2.07 7.42 7.85
C SER A 15 0.75 8.02 7.40
N ARG A 16 0.58 8.09 6.08
CA ARG A 16 -0.65 8.53 5.43
C ARG A 16 -0.95 7.63 4.25
N THR A 17 -2.22 7.35 4.03
CA THR A 17 -2.69 6.57 2.89
C THR A 17 -3.86 7.29 2.24
N ASN A 18 -3.79 7.47 0.93
CA ASN A 18 -4.89 7.95 0.10
C ASN A 18 -5.23 6.86 -0.91
N ALA A 19 -6.51 6.63 -1.15
CA ALA A 19 -6.98 5.63 -2.10
C ALA A 19 -8.12 6.20 -2.94
N TRP A 20 -8.10 5.84 -4.22
CA TRP A 20 -9.15 6.15 -5.17
C TRP A 20 -9.66 4.83 -5.74
N ASP A 21 -10.97 4.72 -5.82
CA ASP A 21 -11.68 3.52 -6.24
C ASP A 21 -12.66 3.90 -7.36
N ALA A 22 -12.81 3.00 -8.32
CA ALA A 22 -13.94 3.03 -9.24
C ALA A 22 -14.52 1.62 -9.34
N GLY A 23 -15.82 1.54 -9.62
CA GLY A 23 -16.54 0.28 -9.79
C GLY A 23 -17.42 0.34 -11.03
N PHE A 24 -17.33 -0.71 -11.85
CA PHE A 24 -18.15 -0.90 -13.03
C PHE A 24 -18.70 -2.33 -13.04
N THR A 25 -20.02 -2.46 -13.04
CA THR A 25 -20.71 -3.75 -13.18
C THR A 25 -21.61 -3.71 -14.40
N TYR A 26 -21.58 -4.76 -15.19
CA TYR A 26 -22.34 -4.88 -16.42
C TYR A 26 -22.88 -6.29 -16.61
N ARG A 27 -24.17 -6.38 -16.98
CA ARG A 27 -24.87 -7.64 -17.27
C ARG A 27 -25.37 -7.60 -18.71
N PRO A 28 -24.56 -8.03 -19.70
CA PRO A 28 -24.97 -8.03 -21.10
C PRO A 28 -26.11 -9.01 -21.39
N ILE A 29 -26.18 -10.11 -20.64
CA ILE A 29 -27.22 -11.13 -20.70
C ILE A 29 -27.52 -11.63 -19.27
N ASP A 30 -28.67 -12.25 -19.05
CA ASP A 30 -29.07 -12.71 -17.71
C ASP A 30 -28.08 -13.70 -17.09
N ALA A 31 -27.43 -14.49 -17.94
CA ALA A 31 -26.46 -15.52 -17.58
C ALA A 31 -25.04 -14.99 -17.31
N LEU A 32 -24.73 -13.72 -17.58
CA LEU A 32 -23.37 -13.17 -17.46
C LEU A 32 -23.37 -11.85 -16.69
N GLU A 33 -22.54 -11.78 -15.65
CA GLU A 33 -22.22 -10.54 -14.95
C GLU A 33 -20.71 -10.33 -14.94
N LEU A 34 -20.30 -9.13 -15.34
CA LEU A 34 -18.92 -8.68 -15.35
C LEU A 34 -18.81 -7.53 -14.35
N ALA A 35 -17.84 -7.59 -13.45
CA ALA A 35 -17.53 -6.49 -12.56
C ALA A 35 -16.04 -6.16 -12.59
N PHE A 36 -15.71 -4.88 -12.66
CA PHE A 36 -14.37 -4.36 -12.72
C PHE A 36 -14.21 -3.22 -11.71
N HIS A 37 -13.24 -3.36 -10.81
CA HIS A 37 -12.99 -2.41 -9.73
C HIS A 37 -11.50 -2.06 -9.66
N PRO A 38 -11.03 -1.08 -10.44
CA PRO A 38 -9.69 -0.54 -10.28
C PRO A 38 -9.58 0.27 -8.98
N ASN A 39 -8.44 0.15 -8.32
CA ASN A 39 -8.09 0.91 -7.13
C ASN A 39 -6.64 1.38 -7.24
N VAL A 40 -6.39 2.67 -6.99
CA VAL A 40 -5.04 3.21 -6.81
C VAL A 40 -4.86 3.69 -5.38
N LYS A 41 -3.73 3.33 -4.77
CA LYS A 41 -3.40 3.64 -3.39
C LYS A 41 -2.02 4.28 -3.33
N PHE A 42 -1.96 5.45 -2.70
CA PHE A 42 -0.73 6.16 -2.37
C PHE A 42 -0.49 6.05 -0.87
N LYS A 43 0.62 5.46 -0.47
CA LYS A 43 0.99 5.27 0.93
C LYS A 43 2.35 5.92 1.17
N ARG A 44 2.44 6.76 2.18
CA ARG A 44 3.72 7.25 2.72
C ARG A 44 3.91 6.72 4.12
N ASN A 45 5.10 6.22 4.42
CA ASN A 45 5.52 5.82 5.76
C ASN A 45 6.93 6.35 6.02
N ASP A 46 7.08 7.23 7.00
CA ASP A 46 8.34 7.91 7.30
C ASP A 46 9.31 7.03 8.14
N LEU A 47 8.84 5.88 8.64
CA LEU A 47 9.57 4.97 9.54
C LEU A 47 9.61 3.53 8.99
N GLN A 48 9.81 3.37 7.69
CA GLN A 48 9.93 2.04 7.10
C GLN A 48 11.30 1.45 7.44
N TYR A 49 11.29 0.28 8.08
CA TYR A 49 12.51 -0.50 8.28
C TYR A 49 13.09 -0.93 6.92
N VAL A 50 14.40 -0.72 6.75
CA VAL A 50 15.14 -1.08 5.54
C VAL A 50 16.10 -2.23 5.81
N ASP A 51 17.01 -2.05 6.77
CA ASP A 51 18.10 -3.00 7.00
C ASP A 51 18.73 -2.85 8.40
N GLU A 52 19.53 -3.84 8.79
CA GLU A 52 20.32 -3.86 10.02
C GLU A 52 21.80 -4.08 9.68
N LEU A 53 22.64 -3.11 10.02
CA LEU A 53 24.09 -3.22 9.84
C LEU A 53 24.76 -3.54 11.18
N SER A 54 25.54 -4.63 11.22
CA SER A 54 26.40 -4.96 12.37
C SER A 54 27.73 -4.24 12.23
N MET A 55 28.05 -3.37 13.19
CA MET A 55 29.33 -2.66 13.22
C MET A 55 29.97 -2.82 14.60
N ASN A 56 31.08 -3.57 14.67
CA ASN A 56 31.87 -3.79 15.89
C ASN A 56 31.06 -4.24 17.13
N LYS A 57 30.12 -5.19 16.95
CA LYS A 57 29.22 -5.78 17.96
C LYS A 57 27.97 -4.96 18.33
N ASP A 58 27.76 -3.78 17.74
CA ASP A 58 26.52 -3.01 17.88
C ASP A 58 25.64 -3.09 16.63
N ALA A 59 24.37 -3.47 16.81
CA ALA A 59 23.36 -3.47 15.76
C ALA A 59 22.89 -2.04 15.45
N ARG A 60 22.91 -1.64 14.18
CA ARG A 60 22.42 -0.34 13.71
C ARG A 60 21.23 -0.53 12.78
N TYR A 61 20.04 -0.21 13.28
CA TYR A 61 18.81 -0.22 12.50
C TYR A 61 18.73 1.00 11.58
N ILE A 62 18.51 0.74 10.29
CA ILE A 62 18.31 1.75 9.26
C ILE A 62 16.81 1.83 8.95
N LEU A 63 16.28 3.03 9.11
CA LEU A 63 14.93 3.40 8.73
C LEU A 63 14.99 4.31 7.50
N ALA A 64 13.95 4.31 6.69
CA ALA A 64 13.78 5.26 5.61
C ALA A 64 12.31 5.66 5.47
N THR A 65 12.10 6.78 4.80
CA THR A 65 10.78 7.16 4.29
C THR A 65 10.50 6.39 3.00
N ILE A 66 9.39 5.66 2.95
CA ILE A 66 8.88 5.04 1.72
C ILE A 66 7.66 5.79 1.21
N ASP A 67 7.70 6.20 -0.05
CA ASP A 67 6.55 6.62 -0.83
C ASP A 67 6.17 5.48 -1.79
N GLN A 68 5.06 4.79 -1.49
CA GLN A 68 4.56 3.63 -2.22
C GLN A 68 3.30 3.99 -3.02
N THR A 69 3.27 3.56 -4.28
CA THR A 69 2.07 3.61 -5.13
C THR A 69 1.69 2.20 -5.53
N THR A 70 0.44 1.81 -5.27
CA THR A 70 -0.09 0.49 -5.65
C THR A 70 -1.35 0.67 -6.49
N LEU A 71 -1.34 0.09 -7.68
CA LEU A 71 -2.50 -0.03 -8.55
C LEU A 71 -2.99 -1.47 -8.53
N VAL A 72 -4.27 -1.66 -8.24
CA VAL A 72 -4.93 -2.96 -8.14
C VAL A 72 -6.09 -2.98 -9.11
N PHE A 73 -6.22 -4.05 -9.88
CA PHE A 73 -7.33 -4.26 -10.78
C PHE A 73 -8.11 -5.48 -10.31
N ARG A 74 -9.33 -5.31 -9.79
CA ARG A 74 -10.18 -6.46 -9.41
C ARG A 74 -11.20 -6.73 -10.49
N PHE A 75 -11.29 -7.98 -10.94
CA PHE A 75 -12.24 -8.44 -11.93
C PHE A 75 -13.06 -9.59 -11.35
N TYR A 76 -14.36 -9.56 -11.60
CA TYR A 76 -15.29 -10.65 -11.32
C TYR A 76 -16.04 -10.98 -12.60
N VAL A 77 -16.10 -12.27 -12.94
CA VAL A 77 -16.91 -12.79 -14.05
C VAL A 77 -17.79 -13.89 -13.48
N ASN A 78 -19.08 -13.64 -13.41
CA ASN A 78 -20.07 -14.61 -12.97
C ASN A 78 -20.83 -15.12 -14.19
N ILE A 79 -20.83 -16.43 -14.41
CA ILE A 79 -21.51 -17.09 -15.51
C ILE A 79 -22.47 -18.14 -14.94
N ASN A 80 -23.76 -18.00 -15.23
CA ASN A 80 -24.77 -19.00 -14.91
C ASN A 80 -24.86 -19.98 -16.08
N LEU A 81 -24.37 -21.20 -15.89
CA LEU A 81 -24.47 -22.27 -16.89
C LEU A 81 -25.86 -22.92 -16.90
N SER A 82 -26.53 -22.95 -15.74
CA SER A 82 -27.91 -23.41 -15.56
C SER A 82 -28.55 -22.67 -14.37
N PRO A 83 -29.87 -22.79 -14.13
CA PRO A 83 -30.54 -22.14 -12.98
C PRO A 83 -29.97 -22.53 -11.61
N ASN A 84 -29.19 -23.61 -11.55
CA ASN A 84 -28.59 -24.16 -10.33
C ASN A 84 -27.05 -24.30 -10.41
N LEU A 85 -26.39 -23.76 -11.45
CA LEU A 85 -24.94 -23.81 -11.59
C LEU A 85 -24.37 -22.47 -12.05
N THR A 86 -23.52 -21.88 -11.21
CA THR A 86 -22.79 -20.64 -11.48
C THR A 86 -21.29 -20.88 -11.36
N ILE A 87 -20.53 -20.35 -12.31
CA ILE A 87 -19.07 -20.27 -12.24
C ILE A 87 -18.70 -18.81 -11.98
N GLN A 88 -17.86 -18.59 -10.97
CA GLN A 88 -17.25 -17.28 -10.71
C GLN A 88 -15.75 -17.35 -10.97
N TYR A 89 -15.27 -16.44 -11.81
CA TYR A 89 -13.84 -16.18 -11.99
C TYR A 89 -13.47 -14.85 -11.36
N PHE A 90 -12.53 -14.89 -10.42
CA PHE A 90 -12.01 -13.71 -9.73
C PHE A 90 -10.52 -13.52 -10.03
N GLY A 91 -10.13 -12.30 -10.37
CA GLY A 91 -8.74 -11.92 -10.58
C GLY A 91 -8.42 -10.58 -9.93
N SER A 92 -7.25 -10.48 -9.30
CA SER A 92 -6.78 -9.23 -8.68
C SER A 92 -5.30 -8.94 -8.97
N PRO A 93 -4.88 -8.81 -10.24
CA PRO A 93 -3.52 -8.38 -10.56
C PRO A 93 -3.23 -7.00 -9.96
N PHE A 94 -1.99 -6.80 -9.55
CA PHE A 94 -1.53 -5.55 -8.98
C PHE A 94 -0.14 -5.17 -9.47
N ILE A 95 0.12 -3.87 -9.53
CA ILE A 95 1.43 -3.27 -9.76
C ILE A 95 1.73 -2.38 -8.56
N SER A 96 2.92 -2.51 -7.98
CA SER A 96 3.33 -1.72 -6.83
C SER A 96 4.75 -1.20 -7.02
N THR A 97 4.95 0.09 -6.80
CA THR A 97 6.25 0.74 -6.82
C THR A 97 6.48 1.46 -5.49
N GLY A 98 7.73 1.53 -5.05
CA GLY A 98 8.10 2.20 -3.80
C GLY A 98 9.44 2.90 -3.94
N LYS A 99 9.50 4.19 -3.57
CA LYS A 99 10.74 4.96 -3.51
C LYS A 99 11.13 5.16 -2.06
N TYR A 100 12.35 4.72 -1.71
CA TYR A 100 12.95 5.00 -0.41
C TYR A 100 13.74 6.31 -0.45
N THR A 101 13.55 7.15 0.56
CA THR A 101 14.22 8.44 0.75
C THR A 101 14.51 8.66 2.23
N ASN A 102 15.32 9.67 2.57
CA ASN A 102 15.57 10.06 3.97
C ASN A 102 16.00 8.89 4.85
N PHE A 103 17.10 8.22 4.49
CA PHE A 103 17.68 7.18 5.33
C PHE A 103 18.13 7.78 6.66
N LYS A 104 17.73 7.13 7.74
CA LYS A 104 17.90 7.54 9.12
C LYS A 104 18.44 6.37 9.91
N ARG A 105 19.43 6.62 10.75
CA ARG A 105 19.87 5.67 11.77
C ARG A 105 19.13 5.95 13.07
N VAL A 106 18.62 4.91 13.72
CA VAL A 106 18.09 5.02 15.09
C VAL A 106 19.26 5.26 16.04
N THR A 107 19.30 6.41 16.70
CA THR A 107 20.38 6.80 17.63
C THR A 107 20.00 6.66 19.11
N ASN A 108 18.72 6.83 19.46
CA ASN A 108 18.24 6.59 20.82
C ASN A 108 16.73 6.26 20.80
N SER A 109 16.30 5.09 21.29
CA SER A 109 14.89 4.68 21.22
C SER A 109 14.00 5.28 22.32
N ASN A 110 14.60 5.94 23.34
CA ASN A 110 13.94 6.28 24.61
C ASN A 110 13.65 7.78 24.86
N THR A 111 13.96 8.70 23.94
CA THR A 111 13.79 10.16 24.16
C THR A 111 12.43 10.69 23.72
N ALA A 112 11.76 11.57 24.48
CA ALA A 112 10.37 11.98 24.20
C ALA A 112 10.13 12.69 22.84
N ASN A 113 11.17 13.25 22.21
CA ASN A 113 11.07 14.04 20.97
C ASN A 113 11.54 13.28 19.72
N TYR A 114 10.71 13.27 18.67
CA TYR A 114 10.94 12.56 17.39
C TYR A 114 12.21 13.01 16.65
N SER A 115 12.54 14.30 16.69
CA SER A 115 13.72 14.88 16.04
C SER A 115 15.05 14.37 16.60
N ASP A 116 15.07 13.96 17.87
CA ASP A 116 16.30 13.62 18.59
C ASP A 116 16.61 12.11 18.53
N ARG A 117 15.72 11.30 17.95
CA ARG A 117 15.84 9.83 17.86
C ARG A 117 16.55 9.33 16.60
N THR A 118 16.73 10.21 15.60
CA THR A 118 17.24 9.81 14.28
C THR A 118 18.37 10.70 13.81
N HIS A 119 19.50 10.11 13.44
CA HIS A 119 20.54 10.80 12.67
C HIS A 119 20.29 10.55 11.19
N GLN A 120 20.04 11.61 10.42
CA GLN A 120 19.90 11.51 8.97
C GLN A 120 21.27 11.30 8.33
N PHE A 121 21.38 10.39 7.37
CA PHE A 121 22.62 10.27 6.60
C PHE A 121 22.68 11.44 5.61
N THR A 122 23.70 12.28 5.71
CA THR A 122 23.99 13.34 4.73
C THR A 122 24.81 12.73 3.61
N GLU A 123 24.35 12.85 2.36
CA GLU A 123 25.18 12.52 1.19
C GLU A 123 26.30 13.56 1.06
N ASN A 124 27.54 13.10 0.88
CA ASN A 124 28.69 13.92 0.48
C ASN A 124 28.89 13.80 -1.03
#